data_AF-A0A0L7LDE6-F1
#
_entry.id   AF-A0A0L7LDE6-F1
#
_cell.length_a   1.000
_cell.length_b   1.000
_cell.length_c   1.000
_cell.angle_alpha   90.00
_cell.angle_beta   90.00
_cell.angle_gamma   90.00
#
_symmetry.space_group_name_H-M   'P 1'
#
loop_
_entity.id
_entity.type
_entity.pdbx_description
1 polymer ?
#
loop_
_entity_poly.entity_id
_entity_poly.type
_entity_poly.pdbx_seq_one_letter_code
_entity_poly.pdbx_strand_id
1 'polypeptide(L)'
;MLHLEVRKNPNDAELQISYKNYRNTCNNTIQNLKNNFHRNELVKGIGDSKQTWKTLKRICGINSKTAPNSELIGIGATPLQSLNIVNRYFSTVGGNLANDILMTLETTESELAKNLINVPLLNESAKSFFLTPTNETEVIKIISSLKNKSSSGHDKINKKGV
;
A
#
# COMPACT_ATOMS: atom_id res chain seq x y z
N MET A 1 -12.43 18.28 34.36
CA MET A 1 -13.58 19.02 34.92
C MET A 1 -14.79 18.93 34.01
N LEU A 2 -14.80 19.53 32.81
CA LEU A 2 -15.94 19.52 31.87
C LEU A 2 -16.63 18.15 31.60
N HIS A 3 -15.86 17.08 31.40
CA HIS A 3 -16.43 15.72 31.24
C HIS A 3 -17.21 15.24 32.48
N LEU A 4 -16.73 15.58 33.68
CA LEU A 4 -17.38 15.24 34.96
C LEU A 4 -18.61 16.12 35.19
N GLU A 5 -18.57 17.40 34.78
CA GLU A 5 -19.71 18.32 34.81
C GLU A 5 -20.87 17.84 33.90
N VAL A 6 -20.58 17.49 32.65
CA VAL A 6 -21.59 16.95 31.71
C VAL A 6 -22.22 15.66 32.23
N ARG A 7 -21.44 14.82 32.92
CA ARG A 7 -21.95 13.57 33.52
C ARG A 7 -22.89 13.84 34.70
N LYS A 8 -22.76 14.97 35.39
CA LYS A 8 -23.65 15.38 36.49
C LYS A 8 -24.91 16.08 35.99
N ASN A 9 -24.82 16.84 34.90
CA ASN A 9 -25.94 17.60 34.32
C ASN A 9 -26.14 17.24 32.84
N PRO A 10 -26.71 16.07 32.52
CA PRO A 10 -26.80 15.58 31.15
C PRO A 10 -27.78 16.36 30.27
N ASN A 11 -28.76 17.07 30.85
CA ASN A 11 -29.79 17.80 30.10
C ASN A 11 -29.41 19.25 29.78
N ASP A 12 -28.24 19.71 30.22
CA ASP A 12 -27.73 21.04 29.89
C ASP A 12 -27.11 21.03 28.48
N ALA A 13 -27.84 21.60 27.52
CA ALA A 13 -27.44 21.63 26.12
C ALA A 13 -26.17 22.48 25.89
N GLU A 14 -25.99 23.59 26.61
CA GLU A 14 -24.82 24.46 26.46
C GLU A 14 -23.55 23.77 26.99
N LEU A 15 -23.68 23.10 28.13
CA LEU A 15 -22.57 22.33 28.72
C LEU A 15 -22.14 21.15 27.83
N GLN A 16 -23.09 20.47 27.18
CA GLN A 16 -22.78 19.44 26.20
C GLN A 16 -22.03 19.98 24.97
N ILE A 17 -22.49 21.11 24.42
CA ILE A 17 -21.85 21.76 23.26
C ILE A 17 -20.42 22.17 23.61
N SER A 18 -20.24 22.81 24.77
CA SER A 18 -18.93 23.26 25.25
C SER A 18 -17.96 22.08 25.43
N TYR A 19 -18.41 20.98 26.04
CA TYR A 19 -17.59 19.77 26.17
C TYR A 19 -17.23 19.15 24.82
N LYS A 20 -18.19 19.04 23.89
CA LYS A 20 -17.92 18.50 22.54
C LYS A 20 -16.87 19.34 21.82
N ASN A 21 -17.00 20.67 21.87
CA ASN A 21 -16.05 21.59 21.26
C ASN A 21 -14.66 21.45 21.87
N TYR A 22 -14.57 21.39 23.20
CA TYR A 22 -13.31 21.16 23.91
C TYR A 22 -12.67 19.82 23.52
N ARG A 23 -13.43 18.72 23.58
CA ARG A 23 -12.96 17.38 23.21
C ARG A 23 -12.45 17.34 21.77
N ASN A 24 -13.22 17.89 20.84
CA ASN A 24 -12.88 17.92 19.43
C ASN A 24 -11.63 18.77 19.19
N THR A 25 -11.52 19.93 19.84
CA THR A 25 -10.32 20.78 19.80
C THR A 25 -9.09 20.01 20.29
N CYS A 26 -9.17 19.39 21.47
CA CYS A 26 -8.07 18.59 22.00
C CYS A 26 -7.67 17.44 21.07
N ASN A 27 -8.65 16.68 20.55
CA ASN A 27 -8.40 15.59 19.63
C ASN A 27 -7.72 16.08 18.34
N ASN A 28 -8.20 17.20 17.78
CA ASN A 28 -7.60 17.82 16.61
C ASN A 28 -6.18 18.30 16.89
N THR A 29 -5.93 18.93 18.04
CA THR A 29 -4.58 19.35 18.44
C THR A 29 -3.64 18.15 18.57
N ILE A 30 -4.07 17.08 19.23
CA ILE A 30 -3.28 15.85 19.36
C ILE A 30 -2.97 15.25 17.99
N GLN A 31 -3.97 15.19 17.10
CA GLN A 31 -3.79 14.63 15.76
C GLN A 31 -2.85 15.49 14.91
N ASN A 32 -2.98 16.81 14.98
CA ASN A 32 -2.08 17.75 14.29
C ASN A 32 -0.65 17.64 14.79
N LEU A 33 -0.44 17.52 16.10
CA LEU A 33 0.89 17.32 16.68
C LEU A 33 1.52 16.01 16.22
N LYS A 34 0.76 14.91 16.20
CA LYS A 34 1.23 13.61 15.65
C LYS A 34 1.62 13.72 14.19
N ASN A 35 0.75 14.31 13.36
CA ASN A 35 1.00 14.49 11.94
C ASN A 35 2.26 15.33 11.69
N ASN A 36 2.43 16.45 12.41
CA ASN A 36 3.61 17.30 12.32
C ASN A 36 4.88 16.56 12.74
N PHE A 37 4.84 15.79 13.83
CA PHE A 37 5.96 14.97 14.26
C PHE A 37 6.37 13.95 13.17
N HIS A 38 5.41 13.21 12.61
CA HIS A 38 5.67 12.24 11.55
C HIS A 38 6.19 12.89 10.27
N ARG A 39 5.65 14.06 9.89
CA ARG A 39 6.14 14.85 8.75
C ARG A 39 7.59 15.26 8.95
N ASN A 40 7.94 15.79 10.11
CA ASN A 40 9.30 16.21 10.43
C ASN A 40 10.28 15.03 10.38
N GLU A 41 9.87 13.85 10.83
CA GLU A 41 10.68 12.64 10.75
C GLU A 41 10.92 12.17 9.31
N LEU A 42 9.92 12.30 8.42
CA LEU A 42 10.08 12.01 7.00
C LEU A 42 11.02 13.01 6.31
N VAL A 43 10.90 14.30 6.64
CA VAL A 43 11.76 15.36 6.09
C VAL A 43 13.23 15.11 6.44
N LYS A 44 13.53 14.65 7.66
CA LYS A 44 14.90 14.27 8.07
C LYS A 44 15.49 13.11 7.25
N GLY A 45 14.66 12.29 6.61
CA GLY A 45 15.07 11.17 5.78
C GLY A 45 15.26 11.49 4.30
N ILE A 46 14.96 12.72 3.86
CA ILE A 46 15.07 13.11 2.45
C ILE A 46 16.51 12.89 1.95
N GLY A 47 16.65 12.24 0.80
CA GLY A 47 17.95 11.89 0.22
C GLY A 47 18.56 10.58 0.75
N ASP A 48 18.03 10.02 1.84
CA ASP A 48 18.37 8.70 2.34
C ASP A 48 17.16 7.76 2.27
N SER A 49 17.08 6.99 1.19
CA SER A 49 16.00 6.02 0.96
C SER A 49 15.90 4.98 2.08
N LYS A 50 17.03 4.59 2.70
CA LYS A 50 17.04 3.59 3.78
C LYS A 50 16.42 4.17 5.06
N GLN A 51 16.78 5.39 5.41
CA GLN A 51 16.24 6.09 6.58
C GLN A 51 14.77 6.47 6.38
N THR A 52 14.39 6.90 5.18
CA THR A 52 12.98 7.13 4.81
C THR A 52 12.16 5.86 4.99
N TRP A 53 12.66 4.72 4.47
CA TRP A 53 11.95 3.45 4.60
C TRP A 53 11.86 2.94 6.04
N LYS A 54 12.90 3.16 6.85
CA LYS A 54 12.87 2.88 8.29
C LYS A 54 11.80 3.70 9.01
N THR A 55 11.72 4.98 8.68
CA THR A 55 10.74 5.91 9.26
C THR A 55 9.32 5.54 8.85
N LEU A 56 9.11 5.21 7.58
CA LEU A 56 7.80 4.78 7.06
C LEU A 56 7.32 3.49 7.73
N LYS A 57 8.18 2.47 7.83
CA LYS A 57 7.83 1.24 8.55
C LYS A 57 7.48 1.46 10.02
N ARG A 58 8.12 2.43 10.68
CA ARG A 58 7.81 2.83 12.05
C ARG A 58 6.45 3.52 12.15
N ILE A 59 6.16 4.46 11.26
CA ILE A 59 4.89 5.21 11.23
C ILE A 59 3.72 4.27 10.92
N CYS A 60 3.88 3.38 9.95
CA CYS A 60 2.85 2.43 9.52
C CYS A 60 2.74 1.18 10.41
N GLY A 61 3.56 1.04 11.46
CA GLY A 61 3.52 -0.14 12.33
C GLY A 61 3.97 -1.45 11.67
N ILE A 62 4.63 -1.39 10.51
CA ILE A 62 5.08 -2.56 9.73
C ILE A 62 6.21 -3.34 10.46
N ASN A 63 6.83 -2.73 11.47
CA ASN A 63 7.87 -3.36 12.27
C ASN A 63 7.34 -4.32 13.35
N SER A 64 6.02 -4.52 13.47
CA SER A 64 5.52 -5.58 14.34
C SER A 64 5.96 -6.92 13.74
N LYS A 65 6.64 -7.74 14.55
CA LYS A 65 6.72 -9.16 14.24
C LYS A 65 5.27 -9.64 14.28
N THR A 66 4.64 -9.76 13.12
CA THR A 66 3.34 -10.41 13.04
C THR A 66 3.53 -11.79 13.64
N ALA A 67 2.74 -12.09 14.66
CA ALA A 67 2.66 -13.46 15.12
C ALA A 67 2.36 -14.33 13.88
N PRO A 68 2.97 -15.52 13.75
CA PRO A 68 2.61 -16.41 12.66
C PRO A 68 1.09 -16.57 12.66
N ASN A 69 0.45 -16.41 11.50
CA ASN A 69 -1.00 -16.53 11.35
C ASN A 69 -1.42 -18.00 11.54
N SER A 70 -1.34 -18.48 12.79
CA SER A 70 -1.68 -19.84 13.19
C SER A 70 -3.14 -20.16 12.90
N GLU A 71 -4.00 -19.13 12.89
CA GLU A 71 -5.41 -19.23 12.51
C GLU A 71 -5.58 -19.78 11.09
N LEU A 72 -4.72 -19.38 10.14
CA LEU A 72 -4.80 -19.86 8.76
C LEU A 72 -4.33 -21.31 8.59
N ILE A 73 -3.54 -21.82 9.56
CA ILE A 73 -3.01 -23.19 9.54
C ILE A 73 -4.02 -24.17 10.17
N GLY A 74 -4.93 -23.68 11.03
CA GLY A 74 -5.93 -24.49 11.73
C GLY A 74 -7.33 -24.52 11.13
N ILE A 75 -7.54 -23.97 9.91
CA ILE A 75 -8.88 -23.91 9.30
C ILE A 75 -9.39 -25.30 8.91
N GLY A 76 -8.52 -26.16 8.38
CA GLY A 76 -8.83 -27.53 7.99
C GLY A 76 -8.43 -28.55 9.05
N ALA A 77 -8.91 -29.78 8.91
CA ALA A 77 -8.54 -30.89 9.81
C ALA A 77 -7.07 -31.31 9.63
N THR A 78 -6.46 -30.97 8.49
CA THR A 78 -5.04 -31.20 8.21
C THR A 78 -4.38 -29.94 7.64
N PRO A 79 -3.06 -29.76 7.78
CA PRO A 79 -2.35 -28.60 7.21
C PRO A 79 -2.57 -28.44 5.70
N LEU A 80 -2.64 -29.55 4.96
CA LEU A 80 -2.90 -29.54 3.52
C LEU A 80 -4.30 -29.02 3.19
N GLN A 81 -5.32 -29.40 3.98
CA GLN A 81 -6.66 -28.87 3.81
C GLN A 81 -6.71 -27.37 4.09
N SER A 82 -6.07 -26.91 5.16
CA SER A 82 -5.97 -25.47 5.48
C SER A 82 -5.34 -24.69 4.32
N LEU A 83 -4.23 -25.19 3.76
CA LEU A 83 -3.57 -24.58 2.60
C LEU A 83 -4.49 -24.53 1.38
N ASN A 84 -5.21 -25.61 1.08
CA ASN A 84 -6.14 -25.65 -0.05
C ASN A 84 -7.30 -24.66 0.12
N ILE A 85 -7.82 -24.49 1.34
CA ILE A 85 -8.87 -23.52 1.64
C ILE A 85 -8.35 -22.09 1.40
N VAL A 86 -7.17 -21.76 1.93
CA VAL A 86 -6.53 -20.45 1.75
C VAL A 86 -6.25 -20.18 0.27
N ASN A 87 -5.66 -21.15 -0.44
CA ASN A 87 -5.37 -21.03 -1.87
C ASN A 87 -6.64 -20.81 -2.67
N ARG A 88 -7.70 -21.59 -2.38
CA ARG A 88 -8.99 -21.43 -3.06
C ARG A 88 -9.58 -20.05 -2.83
N TYR A 89 -9.52 -19.52 -1.61
CA TYR A 89 -10.00 -18.17 -1.33
C TYR A 89 -9.26 -17.13 -2.19
N PHE A 90 -7.93 -17.09 -2.11
CA PHE A 90 -7.16 -16.08 -2.84
C PHE A 90 -7.18 -16.27 -4.36
N SER A 91 -7.33 -17.50 -4.86
CA SER A 91 -7.43 -17.76 -6.30
C SER A 91 -8.80 -17.40 -6.87
N THR A 92 -9.87 -17.38 -6.05
CA THR A 92 -11.22 -17.04 -6.52
C THR A 92 -11.62 -15.59 -6.29
N VAL A 93 -10.95 -14.85 -5.39
CA VAL A 93 -11.28 -13.42 -5.12
C VAL A 93 -11.37 -12.59 -6.40
N GLY A 94 -10.40 -12.74 -7.31
CA GLY A 94 -10.41 -11.99 -8.57
C GLY A 94 -11.60 -12.33 -9.46
N GLY A 95 -11.89 -13.62 -9.64
CA GLY A 95 -13.02 -14.08 -10.45
C GLY A 95 -14.38 -13.70 -9.84
N ASN A 96 -14.51 -13.82 -8.53
CA ASN A 96 -15.72 -13.42 -7.81
C ASN A 96 -15.96 -11.91 -7.95
N LEU A 97 -14.92 -11.10 -7.72
CA LEU A 97 -15.03 -9.64 -7.86
C LEU A 97 -15.35 -9.21 -9.29
N ALA A 98 -14.72 -9.85 -10.29
CA ALA A 98 -15.05 -9.61 -11.69
C ALA A 98 -16.53 -9.91 -11.96
N ASN A 99 -17.02 -11.06 -11.49
CA ASN A 99 -18.42 -11.43 -11.65
C ASN A 99 -19.38 -10.46 -10.94
N ASP A 100 -19.07 -10.04 -9.72
CA ASP A 100 -19.87 -9.08 -8.96
C ASP A 100 -19.97 -7.73 -9.69
N ILE A 101 -18.87 -7.27 -10.30
CA ILE A 101 -18.84 -6.05 -11.12
C ILE A 101 -19.74 -6.21 -12.35
N LEU A 102 -19.61 -7.33 -13.08
CA LEU A 102 -20.41 -7.60 -14.27
C LEU A 102 -21.90 -7.69 -13.95
N MET A 103 -22.26 -8.34 -12.85
CA MET A 103 -23.65 -8.41 -12.36
C MET A 103 -24.18 -7.03 -12.00
N THR A 104 -23.40 -6.22 -11.28
CA THR A 104 -23.80 -4.87 -10.88
C THR A 104 -24.01 -3.95 -12.08
N LEU A 105 -23.22 -4.13 -13.14
CA LEU A 105 -23.29 -3.34 -14.36
C LEU A 105 -24.25 -3.93 -15.41
N GLU A 106 -24.90 -5.06 -15.12
CA GLU A 106 -25.82 -5.79 -16.02
C GLU A 106 -25.24 -6.00 -17.43
N THR A 107 -23.98 -6.41 -17.50
CA THR A 107 -23.22 -6.46 -18.77
C THR A 107 -22.22 -7.61 -18.79
N THR A 108 -21.67 -7.91 -19.97
CA THR A 108 -20.67 -8.97 -20.17
C THR A 108 -19.26 -8.41 -20.34
N GLU A 109 -18.24 -9.25 -20.12
CA GLU A 109 -16.85 -8.88 -20.36
C GLU A 109 -16.62 -8.39 -21.81
N SER A 110 -17.29 -9.02 -22.78
CA SER A 110 -17.21 -8.65 -24.21
C SER A 110 -17.76 -7.25 -24.48
N GLU A 111 -18.84 -6.87 -23.80
CA GLU A 111 -19.43 -5.55 -23.90
C GLU A 111 -18.58 -4.48 -23.24
N LEU A 112 -18.02 -4.75 -22.04
CA LEU A 112 -17.01 -3.86 -21.43
C LEU A 112 -15.83 -3.67 -22.37
N ALA A 113 -15.29 -4.75 -22.93
CA ALA A 113 -14.13 -4.71 -23.79
C ALA A 113 -14.36 -3.87 -25.06
N LYS A 114 -15.55 -3.93 -25.65
CA LYS A 114 -15.93 -3.08 -26.79
C LYS A 114 -15.95 -1.59 -26.43
N ASN A 115 -16.35 -1.26 -25.21
CA ASN A 115 -16.38 0.12 -24.73
C ASN A 115 -15.00 0.70 -24.40
N LEU A 116 -13.96 -0.13 -24.21
CA LEU A 116 -12.59 0.32 -23.92
C LEU A 116 -11.97 1.15 -25.07
N ILE A 117 -12.37 0.91 -26.32
CA ILE A 117 -11.86 1.64 -27.51
C ILE A 117 -12.21 3.14 -27.43
N ASN A 118 -13.30 3.47 -26.72
CA ASN A 118 -13.81 4.84 -26.58
C ASN A 118 -13.37 5.53 -25.29
N VAL A 119 -12.56 4.88 -24.43
CA VAL A 119 -12.08 5.49 -23.18
C VAL A 119 -10.82 6.33 -23.46
N PRO A 120 -10.87 7.67 -23.33
CA PRO A 120 -9.76 8.56 -23.69
C PRO A 120 -8.45 8.23 -22.94
N LEU A 121 -8.56 7.78 -21.68
CA LEU A 121 -7.41 7.48 -20.82
C LEU A 121 -6.54 6.30 -21.32
N LEU A 122 -7.12 5.35 -22.06
CA LEU A 122 -6.37 4.17 -22.55
C LEU A 122 -5.60 4.46 -23.84
N ASN A 123 -6.14 5.34 -24.71
CA ASN A 123 -5.48 5.76 -25.94
C ASN A 123 -4.24 6.65 -25.70
N GLU A 124 -4.17 7.35 -24.56
CA GLU A 124 -2.99 8.12 -24.17
C GLU A 124 -1.94 7.27 -23.44
N SER A 125 -2.35 6.36 -22.55
CA SER A 125 -1.42 5.50 -21.81
C SER A 125 -0.70 4.50 -22.73
N ALA A 126 -1.39 3.95 -23.74
CA ALA A 126 -0.78 3.07 -24.74
C ALA A 126 0.32 3.75 -25.57
N LYS A 127 0.33 5.10 -25.62
CA LYS A 127 1.36 5.90 -26.30
C LYS A 127 2.54 6.27 -25.38
N SER A 128 2.49 5.93 -24.09
CA SER A 128 3.55 6.22 -23.11
C SER A 128 4.69 5.20 -23.11
N PHE A 129 4.44 4.00 -23.66
CA PHE A 129 5.47 2.98 -23.84
C PHE A 129 6.14 3.19 -25.21
N PHE A 130 7.34 3.75 -25.19
CA PHE A 130 8.14 4.00 -26.39
C PHE A 130 9.50 3.34 -26.27
N LEU A 131 9.86 2.54 -27.27
CA LEU A 131 11.17 1.90 -27.39
C LEU A 131 11.98 2.65 -28.44
N THR A 132 13.05 3.31 -28.03
CA THR A 132 14.04 3.89 -28.94
C THR A 132 15.13 2.88 -29.26
N PRO A 133 15.71 2.91 -30.47
CA PRO A 133 16.98 2.23 -30.73
C PRO A 133 18.03 2.66 -29.71
N THR A 134 18.73 1.69 -29.13
CA THR A 134 19.82 1.99 -28.19
C THR A 134 21.03 2.53 -28.95
N ASN A 135 21.93 3.21 -28.25
CA ASN A 135 23.19 3.68 -28.81
C ASN A 135 24.39 3.19 -27.98
N GLU A 136 25.56 3.18 -28.59
CA GLU A 136 26.79 2.67 -27.97
C GLU A 136 27.11 3.37 -26.64
N THR A 137 26.92 4.69 -26.57
CA THR A 137 27.21 5.46 -25.35
C THR A 137 26.29 5.09 -24.19
N GLU A 138 25.01 4.80 -24.47
CA GLU A 138 24.04 4.32 -23.50
C GLU A 138 24.43 2.94 -22.96
N VAL A 139 24.80 2.02 -23.85
CA VAL A 139 25.25 0.66 -23.47
C VAL A 139 26.48 0.73 -22.57
N ILE A 140 27.50 1.52 -22.94
CA ILE A 140 28.71 1.71 -22.14
C ILE A 140 28.38 2.31 -20.76
N LYS A 141 27.49 3.31 -20.72
CA LYS A 141 27.05 3.93 -19.47
C LYS A 141 26.35 2.93 -18.54
N ILE A 142 25.48 2.08 -19.09
CA ILE A 142 24.78 1.06 -18.31
C ILE A 142 25.78 0.05 -17.74
N ILE A 143 26.67 -0.50 -18.58
CA ILE A 143 27.68 -1.49 -18.16
C ILE A 143 28.63 -0.90 -17.11
N SER A 144 29.09 0.33 -17.30
CA SER A 144 29.97 1.02 -16.34
C SER A 144 29.26 1.28 -15.00
N SER A 145 27.94 1.50 -14.98
CA SER A 145 27.15 1.70 -13.77
C SER A 145 26.90 0.43 -12.94
N LEU A 146 27.14 -0.77 -13.49
CA LEU A 146 26.96 -2.04 -12.78
C LEU A 146 27.89 -2.14 -11.55
N LYS A 147 27.33 -2.62 -10.43
CA LYS A 147 28.04 -2.76 -9.15
C LYS A 147 29.07 -3.90 -9.22
N ASN A 148 30.32 -3.62 -8.83
CA ASN A 148 31.43 -4.59 -8.84
C ASN A 148 31.31 -5.73 -7.79
N LYS A 149 30.30 -5.69 -6.92
CA LYS A 149 30.09 -6.63 -5.81
C LYS A 149 28.67 -7.20 -5.82
N SER A 150 28.14 -7.52 -6.99
CA SER A 150 26.89 -8.29 -7.11
C SER A 150 27.18 -9.78 -7.17
N SER A 151 26.26 -10.60 -6.64
CA SER A 151 26.28 -12.04 -6.87
C SER A 151 26.15 -12.31 -8.38
N SER A 152 26.89 -13.30 -8.89
CA SER A 152 26.73 -13.72 -10.29
C SER A 152 25.36 -14.35 -10.52
N GLY A 153 24.84 -14.19 -11.74
CA GLY A 153 23.64 -14.91 -12.19
C GLY A 153 23.91 -16.41 -12.39
N HIS A 154 22.93 -17.13 -12.93
CA HIS A 154 23.05 -18.55 -13.24
C HIS A 154 24.20 -18.85 -14.24
N ASP A 155 24.53 -17.88 -15.09
CA ASP A 155 25.64 -17.92 -16.06
C ASP A 155 27.03 -17.69 -15.44
N LYS A 156 27.09 -17.39 -14.13
CA LYS A 156 28.31 -17.10 -13.36
C LYS A 156 29.11 -15.88 -13.85
N ILE A 157 28.58 -15.06 -14.76
CA ILE A 157 29.29 -13.87 -15.26
C ILE A 157 29.28 -12.78 -14.17
N ASN A 158 30.44 -12.17 -13.93
CA ASN A 158 30.57 -11.00 -13.07
C ASN A 158 31.52 -9.97 -13.68
N LYS A 159 31.39 -8.71 -13.25
CA LYS A 159 32.23 -7.60 -13.72
C LYS A 159 33.72 -7.72 -13.32
N LYS A 160 34.09 -8.65 -12.44
CA LYS A 160 35.48 -8.89 -12.01
C LYS A 160 36.22 -9.92 -12.88
N GLY A 161 35.54 -10.59 -13.80
CA GLY A 161 36.08 -11.68 -14.62
C GLY A 161 36.35 -11.31 -16.08
N VAL A 162 36.37 -10.01 -16.42
CA VAL A 162 36.88 -9.48 -17.69
C VAL A 162 38.08 -8.60 -17.39
#